data_AF-A0A1E5W1E0-F1
#
_entry.id   AF-A0A1E5W1E0-F1
#
_cell.length_a   1.000
_cell.length_b   1.000
_cell.length_c   1.000
_cell.angle_alpha   90.00
_cell.angle_beta   90.00
_cell.angle_gamma   90.00
#
_symmetry.space_group_name_H-M   'P 1'
#
loop_
_entity.id
_entity.type
_entity.pdbx_description
1 polymer ?
#
loop_
_entity_poly.entity_id
_entity_poly.type
_entity_poly.pdbx_seq_one_letter_code
_entity_poly.pdbx_strand_id
1 'polypeptide(L)'
;MDLFLESFRTGLKTEALLKRLVIVALDTKAFERCQQVHPLCYDLAVDGANLASEQKYMAKDYLDMVWRRVRFQGRVLELGYSFVLTDMDIVWFRSPLLRIPIGADIAIACDSFHGDNPYDLNKRANSGLVYAKASARTAMFYDAWYDVRTLFPGQKTQDVFKKLKHQLAERVGVTLQFVDTAYLGTFCDRRRRRRRDFNKLCTFHANCIIGLKPKVEKLRRVLDEWKRFKASNSTTLTD
;
A
#
# COMPACT_ATOMS: atom_id res chain seq x y z
N MET A 1 -3.78 5.03 -13.02
CA MET A 1 -4.35 6.11 -12.18
C MET A 1 -5.87 6.16 -12.29
N ASP A 2 -6.45 6.22 -13.49
CA ASP A 2 -7.91 6.36 -13.65
C ASP A 2 -8.69 5.24 -12.96
N LEU A 3 -8.29 3.98 -13.15
CA LEU A 3 -8.88 2.82 -12.46
C LEU A 3 -8.76 2.91 -10.93
N PHE A 4 -7.64 3.44 -10.43
CA PHE A 4 -7.41 3.63 -9.00
C PHE A 4 -8.40 4.67 -8.45
N LEU A 5 -8.48 5.86 -9.06
CA LEU A 5 -9.40 6.92 -8.65
C LEU A 5 -10.88 6.50 -8.79
N GLU A 6 -11.22 5.78 -9.86
CA GLU A 6 -12.56 5.23 -10.05
C GLU A 6 -12.95 4.26 -8.93
N SER A 7 -12.01 3.47 -8.42
CA SER A 7 -12.30 2.55 -7.32
C SER A 7 -12.73 3.29 -6.05
N PHE A 8 -12.11 4.44 -5.72
CA PHE A 8 -12.57 5.29 -4.62
C PHE A 8 -13.98 5.83 -4.83
N ARG A 9 -14.31 6.27 -6.06
CA ARG A 9 -15.65 6.80 -6.39
C ARG A 9 -16.74 5.74 -6.34
N THR A 10 -16.39 4.49 -6.61
CA THR A 10 -17.35 3.38 -6.72
C THR A 10 -17.42 2.51 -5.46
N GLY A 11 -16.48 2.65 -4.53
CA GLY A 11 -16.52 2.00 -3.22
C GLY A 11 -17.65 2.51 -2.31
N LEU A 12 -17.71 1.98 -1.08
CA LEU A 12 -18.64 2.39 -0.03
C LEU A 12 -17.96 3.43 0.85
N LYS A 13 -18.49 4.66 0.83
CA LYS A 13 -17.99 5.83 1.57
C LYS A 13 -16.49 6.11 1.39
N THR A 14 -15.88 5.63 0.32
CA THR A 14 -14.46 5.86 0.00
C THR A 14 -14.22 7.14 -0.79
N GLU A 15 -15.22 7.67 -1.49
CA GLU A 15 -15.05 8.86 -2.33
C GLU A 15 -14.56 10.08 -1.53
N ALA A 16 -15.06 10.24 -0.30
CA ALA A 16 -14.62 11.31 0.60
C ALA A 16 -13.11 11.27 0.93
N LEU A 17 -12.47 10.09 0.84
CA LEU A 17 -11.03 9.94 1.05
C LEU A 17 -10.22 10.61 -0.05
N LEU A 18 -10.77 10.81 -1.26
CA LEU A 18 -10.09 11.53 -2.35
C LEU A 18 -9.71 12.96 -1.96
N LYS A 19 -10.47 13.61 -1.06
CA LYS A 19 -10.13 14.95 -0.55
C LYS A 19 -8.84 14.98 0.28
N ARG A 20 -8.37 13.83 0.75
CA ARG A 20 -7.16 13.65 1.57
C ARG A 20 -6.11 12.77 0.91
N LEU A 21 -6.35 12.32 -0.33
CA LEU A 21 -5.41 11.56 -1.11
C LEU A 21 -4.32 12.50 -1.62
N VAL A 22 -3.06 12.23 -1.31
CA VAL A 22 -1.91 12.88 -1.96
C VAL A 22 -1.29 11.85 -2.90
N ILE A 23 -1.19 12.17 -4.18
CA ILE A 23 -0.53 11.31 -5.17
C ILE A 23 0.93 11.75 -5.25
N VAL A 24 1.82 10.86 -4.84
CA VAL A 24 3.26 11.08 -4.89
C VAL A 24 3.78 10.57 -6.24
N ALA A 25 4.18 11.49 -7.12
CA ALA A 25 4.78 11.19 -8.40
C ALA A 25 6.29 11.02 -8.25
N LEU A 26 6.86 10.07 -8.99
CA LEU A 26 8.29 9.73 -8.93
C LEU A 26 9.04 10.19 -10.20
N ASP A 27 8.29 10.65 -11.20
CA ASP A 27 8.80 11.19 -12.46
C ASP A 27 7.88 12.30 -12.97
N THR A 28 8.41 13.13 -13.87
CA THR A 28 7.71 14.28 -14.45
C THR A 28 6.42 13.89 -15.16
N LYS A 29 6.40 12.78 -15.92
CA LYS A 29 5.18 12.37 -16.65
C LYS A 29 4.09 11.93 -15.68
N ALA A 30 4.44 11.22 -14.61
CA ALA A 30 3.51 10.84 -13.56
C ALA A 30 2.97 12.07 -12.83
N PHE A 31 3.79 13.09 -12.60
CA PHE A 31 3.39 14.33 -11.95
C PHE A 31 2.42 15.15 -12.82
N GLU A 32 2.77 15.39 -14.09
CA GLU A 32 1.90 16.07 -15.06
C GLU A 32 0.55 15.35 -15.20
N ARG A 33 0.60 14.02 -15.32
CA ARG A 33 -0.63 13.22 -15.42
C ARG A 33 -1.44 13.28 -14.12
N CYS A 34 -0.81 13.38 -12.96
CA CYS A 34 -1.51 13.59 -11.69
C CYS A 34 -2.28 14.91 -11.70
N GLN A 35 -1.62 16.01 -12.08
CA GLN A 35 -2.20 17.35 -12.08
C GLN A 35 -3.43 17.46 -12.99
N GLN A 36 -3.51 16.64 -14.04
CA GLN A 36 -4.68 16.57 -14.93
C GLN A 36 -5.92 15.92 -14.29
N VAL A 37 -5.75 15.06 -13.29
CA VAL A 37 -6.86 14.22 -12.78
C VAL A 37 -7.11 14.33 -11.29
N HIS A 38 -6.22 14.99 -10.54
CA HIS A 38 -6.26 15.07 -9.09
C HIS A 38 -5.60 16.37 -8.58
N PRO A 39 -6.19 17.07 -7.59
CA PRO A 39 -5.67 18.37 -7.14
C PRO A 39 -4.45 18.28 -6.21
N LEU A 40 -4.21 17.15 -5.54
CA LEU A 40 -3.14 17.01 -4.54
C LEU A 40 -2.02 16.10 -5.06
N CYS A 41 -1.11 16.69 -5.82
CA CYS A 41 0.04 16.01 -6.40
C CYS A 41 1.33 16.47 -5.71
N TYR A 42 2.22 15.54 -5.40
CA TYR A 42 3.53 15.83 -4.83
C TYR A 42 4.62 15.26 -5.73
N ASP A 43 5.56 16.11 -6.14
CA ASP A 43 6.71 15.68 -6.93
C ASP A 43 7.84 15.18 -6.01
N LEU A 44 8.07 13.87 -6.04
CA LEU A 44 9.19 13.21 -5.37
C LEU A 44 10.24 12.78 -6.42
N ALA A 45 10.40 13.55 -7.50
CA ALA A 45 11.38 13.28 -8.55
C ALA A 45 12.80 13.11 -8.01
N VAL A 46 13.53 12.22 -8.67
CA VAL A 46 14.95 11.98 -8.45
C VAL A 46 15.71 12.78 -9.51
N ASP A 47 16.56 13.72 -9.07
CA ASP A 47 17.45 14.44 -9.99
C ASP A 47 18.26 13.44 -10.83
N GLY A 48 18.03 13.45 -12.15
CA GLY A 48 18.74 12.60 -13.11
C GLY A 48 18.20 11.18 -13.32
N ALA A 49 17.13 10.73 -12.65
CA ALA A 49 16.55 9.40 -12.92
C ALA A 49 15.42 9.46 -13.96
N ASN A 50 15.56 8.71 -15.04
CA ASN A 50 14.50 8.54 -16.04
C ASN A 50 13.61 7.35 -15.67
N LEU A 51 12.65 7.57 -14.77
CA LEU A 51 11.68 6.54 -14.37
C LEU A 51 10.48 6.40 -15.34
N ALA A 52 10.50 7.11 -16.48
CA ALA A 52 9.38 7.20 -17.43
C ALA A 52 9.09 5.90 -18.21
N SER A 53 9.98 4.91 -18.15
CA SER A 53 9.80 3.56 -18.72
C SER A 53 9.53 2.53 -17.61
N GLU A 54 8.86 1.42 -17.96
CA GLU A 54 8.68 0.29 -17.03
C GLU A 54 10.05 -0.14 -16.51
N GLN A 55 10.33 0.20 -15.26
CA GLN A 55 11.64 -0.07 -14.67
C GLN A 55 11.84 -1.58 -14.61
N LYS A 56 12.96 -2.04 -15.17
CA LYS A 56 13.38 -3.42 -14.96
C LYS A 56 13.53 -3.63 -13.46
N TYR A 57 12.77 -4.60 -12.95
CA TYR A 57 12.84 -5.05 -11.57
C TYR A 57 14.31 -5.24 -11.16
N MET A 58 14.74 -4.60 -10.05
CA MET A 58 16.13 -4.59 -9.51
C MET A 58 17.15 -3.65 -10.17
N ALA A 59 16.77 -2.75 -11.08
CA ALA A 59 17.66 -1.67 -11.52
C ALA A 59 18.04 -0.72 -10.37
N LYS A 60 19.19 -0.04 -10.46
CA LYS A 60 19.66 0.92 -9.44
C LYS A 60 18.59 1.98 -9.13
N ASP A 61 18.01 2.57 -10.17
CA ASP A 61 16.97 3.60 -10.06
C ASP A 61 15.70 3.08 -9.36
N TYR A 62 15.36 1.79 -9.53
CA TYR A 62 14.26 1.14 -8.82
C TYR A 62 14.57 0.99 -7.32
N LEU A 63 15.79 0.62 -6.94
CA LEU A 63 16.17 0.48 -5.54
C LEU A 63 16.20 1.83 -4.84
N ASP A 64 16.76 2.86 -5.48
CA ASP A 64 16.79 4.22 -4.95
C ASP A 64 15.38 4.77 -4.75
N MET A 65 14.47 4.54 -5.71
CA MET A 65 13.05 4.88 -5.64
C MET A 65 12.37 4.22 -4.43
N VAL A 66 12.53 2.90 -4.25
CA VAL A 66 11.85 2.16 -3.18
C VAL A 66 12.36 2.58 -1.80
N TRP A 67 13.65 2.88 -1.64
CA TRP A 67 14.21 3.42 -0.39
C TRP A 67 13.78 4.87 -0.14
N ARG A 68 13.69 5.70 -1.19
CA ARG A 68 13.18 7.08 -1.08
C ARG A 68 11.73 7.13 -0.61
N ARG A 69 10.91 6.14 -1.01
CA ARG A 69 9.54 5.95 -0.48
C ARG A 69 9.54 5.77 1.05
N VAL A 70 10.49 5.01 1.62
CA VAL A 70 10.60 4.81 3.08
C VAL A 70 11.00 6.12 3.76
N ARG A 71 12.00 6.83 3.22
CA ARG A 71 12.41 8.15 3.75
C ARG A 71 11.27 9.17 3.71
N PHE A 72 10.51 9.21 2.62
CA PHE A 72 9.35 10.11 2.50
C PHE A 72 8.29 9.80 3.56
N GLN A 73 7.97 8.52 3.78
CA GLN A 73 7.05 8.12 4.86
C GLN A 73 7.56 8.52 6.24
N GLY A 74 8.85 8.35 6.52
CA GLY A 74 9.48 8.84 7.75
C GLY A 74 9.27 10.35 7.94
N ARG A 75 9.51 11.14 6.88
CA ARG A 75 9.31 12.59 6.92
C ARG A 75 7.86 12.99 7.20
N VAL A 76 6.88 12.27 6.65
CA VAL A 76 5.45 12.53 6.94
C VAL A 76 5.14 12.31 8.43
N LEU A 77 5.75 11.29 9.06
CA LEU A 77 5.59 11.01 10.49
C LEU A 77 6.27 12.06 11.37
N GLU A 78 7.47 12.52 11.00
CA GLU A 78 8.17 13.62 11.67
C GLU A 78 7.37 14.92 11.66
N LEU A 79 6.60 15.15 10.59
CA LEU A 79 5.68 16.29 10.47
C LEU A 79 4.39 16.12 11.29
N GLY A 80 4.23 14.99 11.99
CA GLY A 80 3.08 14.71 12.86
C GLY A 80 1.87 14.10 12.15
N TYR A 81 1.97 13.70 10.88
CA TYR A 81 0.86 13.15 10.12
C TYR A 81 0.85 11.62 10.12
N SER A 82 -0.26 11.03 10.58
CA SER A 82 -0.54 9.60 10.33
C SER A 82 -0.98 9.43 8.88
N PHE A 83 -0.64 8.29 8.27
CA PHE A 83 -0.96 8.06 6.86
C PHE A 83 -1.46 6.65 6.59
N VAL A 84 -2.19 6.51 5.48
CA VAL A 84 -2.35 5.24 4.76
C VAL A 84 -1.68 5.39 3.40
N LEU A 85 -0.64 4.60 3.19
CA LEU A 85 0.06 4.44 1.94
C LEU A 85 -0.63 3.36 1.12
N THR A 86 -0.80 3.59 -0.17
CA THR A 86 -1.37 2.62 -1.11
C THR A 86 -0.65 2.69 -2.44
N ASP A 87 -0.30 1.54 -3.01
CA ASP A 87 0.19 1.47 -4.38
C ASP A 87 -0.94 1.78 -5.37
N MET A 88 -0.56 2.27 -6.55
CA MET A 88 -1.50 2.64 -7.63
C MET A 88 -2.14 1.42 -8.33
N ASP A 89 -1.64 0.21 -8.06
CA ASP A 89 -2.20 -1.07 -8.55
C ASP A 89 -3.07 -1.76 -7.49
N ILE A 90 -3.73 -0.96 -6.64
CA ILE A 90 -4.72 -1.36 -5.65
C ILE A 90 -6.08 -0.75 -6.02
N VAL A 91 -7.14 -1.55 -5.99
CA VAL A 91 -8.53 -1.04 -6.06
C VAL A 91 -9.14 -1.02 -4.66
N TRP A 92 -9.94 0.01 -4.40
CA TRP A 92 -10.58 0.29 -3.12
C TRP A 92 -12.09 0.02 -3.17
N PHE A 93 -12.62 -0.60 -2.12
CA PHE A 93 -14.04 -0.89 -1.95
C PHE A 93 -14.60 -0.31 -0.64
N ARG A 94 -13.78 -0.27 0.42
CA ARG A 94 -14.13 0.27 1.74
C ARG A 94 -12.90 0.86 2.40
N SER A 95 -13.10 1.68 3.44
CA SER A 95 -12.00 2.11 4.30
C SER A 95 -11.41 0.91 5.08
N PRO A 96 -10.08 0.68 5.03
CA PRO A 96 -9.42 -0.35 5.81
C PRO A 96 -9.18 0.07 7.27
N LEU A 97 -9.44 1.34 7.63
CA LEU A 97 -9.13 1.88 8.96
C LEU A 97 -9.86 1.13 10.09
N LEU A 98 -11.07 0.60 9.83
CA LEU A 98 -11.80 -0.21 10.81
C LEU A 98 -11.17 -1.59 11.08
N ARG A 99 -10.14 -1.97 10.33
CA ARG A 99 -9.38 -3.22 10.51
C ARG A 99 -8.07 -3.01 11.26
N ILE A 100 -7.82 -1.78 11.68
CA ILE A 100 -6.60 -1.35 12.34
C ILE A 100 -6.96 -0.97 13.79
N PRO A 101 -6.47 -1.69 14.81
CA PRO A 101 -6.75 -1.38 16.20
C PRO A 101 -5.98 -0.14 16.63
N ILE A 102 -6.53 0.60 17.60
CA ILE A 102 -5.96 1.86 18.11
C ILE A 102 -4.53 1.68 18.66
N GLY A 103 -4.22 0.49 19.17
CA GLY A 103 -2.90 0.12 19.70
C GLY A 103 -1.86 -0.27 18.65
N ALA A 104 -2.22 -0.40 17.37
CA ALA A 104 -1.23 -0.65 16.33
C ALA A 104 -0.52 0.67 15.94
N ASP A 105 0.81 0.67 16.02
CA ASP A 105 1.63 1.78 15.52
C ASP A 105 1.73 1.73 14.00
N ILE A 106 1.86 0.52 13.44
CA ILE A 106 1.92 0.27 12.00
C ILE A 106 1.05 -0.95 11.67
N ALA A 107 0.22 -0.85 10.64
CA ALA A 107 -0.54 -1.97 10.09
C ALA A 107 -0.19 -2.20 8.63
N ILE A 108 0.15 -3.43 8.26
CA ILE A 108 0.76 -3.78 6.96
C ILE A 108 -0.05 -4.87 6.28
N ALA A 109 -0.26 -4.73 4.97
CA ALA A 109 -0.82 -5.81 4.15
C ALA A 109 0.12 -7.03 4.07
N CYS A 110 -0.40 -8.15 3.55
CA CYS A 110 0.36 -9.38 3.38
C CYS A 110 0.17 -9.99 2.00
N ASP A 111 1.21 -10.63 1.46
CA ASP A 111 1.09 -11.48 0.26
C ASP A 111 0.27 -12.75 0.54
N SER A 112 0.33 -13.23 1.78
CA SER A 112 -0.49 -14.32 2.30
C SER A 112 -0.60 -14.22 3.83
N PHE A 113 -1.79 -14.47 4.36
CA PHE A 113 -2.04 -14.47 5.80
C PHE A 113 -2.21 -15.90 6.33
N HIS A 114 -1.38 -16.31 7.29
CA HIS A 114 -1.41 -17.65 7.89
C HIS A 114 -1.59 -17.56 9.41
N GLY A 115 -2.21 -18.58 9.99
CA GLY A 115 -2.67 -18.54 11.38
C GLY A 115 -3.78 -17.51 11.59
N ASP A 116 -4.03 -17.18 12.85
CA ASP A 116 -5.05 -16.25 13.32
C ASP A 116 -4.44 -15.01 14.01
N ASN A 117 -3.25 -15.15 14.62
CA ASN A 117 -2.58 -14.04 15.31
C ASN A 117 -2.12 -12.92 14.34
N PRO A 118 -2.72 -11.72 14.38
CA PRO A 118 -2.33 -10.61 13.49
C PRO A 118 -1.00 -9.95 13.86
N TYR A 119 -0.44 -10.24 15.04
CA TYR A 119 0.83 -9.67 15.53
C TYR A 119 2.03 -10.60 15.31
N ASP A 120 1.81 -11.77 14.70
CA ASP A 120 2.90 -12.68 14.38
C ASP A 120 3.80 -12.08 13.29
N LEU A 121 4.98 -11.65 13.73
CA LEU A 121 5.99 -11.01 12.92
C LEU A 121 6.55 -11.92 11.84
N ASN A 122 6.24 -13.22 11.75
CA ASN A 122 6.70 -14.08 10.66
C ASN A 122 5.87 -13.95 9.37
N LYS A 123 4.75 -13.21 9.42
CA LYS A 123 3.88 -12.98 8.26
C LYS A 123 4.58 -12.28 7.10
N ARG A 124 4.13 -12.60 5.88
CA ARG A 124 4.72 -12.11 4.62
C ARG A 124 4.23 -10.71 4.31
N ALA A 125 4.84 -9.73 4.98
CA ALA A 125 4.63 -8.30 4.80
C ALA A 125 4.62 -7.91 3.32
N ASN A 126 3.64 -7.08 2.95
CA ASN A 126 3.55 -6.42 1.66
C ASN A 126 3.45 -4.91 1.89
N SER A 127 4.39 -4.14 1.34
CA SER A 127 4.44 -2.68 1.53
C SER A 127 3.50 -1.90 0.61
N GLY A 128 2.65 -2.58 -0.16
CA GLY A 128 1.71 -1.96 -1.07
C GLY A 128 0.54 -1.27 -0.39
N LEU A 129 0.17 -1.70 0.83
CA LEU A 129 -0.74 -0.95 1.69
C LEU A 129 -0.22 -0.96 3.12
N VAL A 130 0.07 0.23 3.64
CA VAL A 130 0.62 0.43 4.98
C VAL A 130 -0.11 1.58 5.66
N TYR A 131 -0.61 1.36 6.86
CA TYR A 131 -0.96 2.42 7.79
C TYR A 131 0.18 2.64 8.77
N ALA A 132 0.49 3.90 9.07
CA ALA A 132 1.40 4.26 10.13
C ALA A 132 0.83 5.42 10.94
N LYS A 133 0.80 5.25 12.26
CA LYS A 133 0.40 6.26 13.23
C LYS A 133 1.57 7.20 13.51
N ALA A 134 1.35 8.49 13.43
CA ALA A 134 2.35 9.48 13.83
C ALA A 134 2.65 9.38 15.32
N SER A 135 3.91 9.11 15.63
CA SER A 135 4.50 9.17 16.96
C SER A 135 6.01 9.26 16.80
N ALA A 136 6.72 9.78 17.81
CA ALA A 136 8.18 9.79 17.82
C ALA A 136 8.74 8.37 17.60
N ARG A 137 8.09 7.37 18.18
CA ARG A 137 8.43 5.96 18.05
C ARG A 137 8.30 5.46 16.61
N THR A 138 7.19 5.75 15.95
CA THR A 138 6.97 5.31 14.56
C THR A 138 7.94 6.02 13.61
N ALA A 139 8.24 7.30 13.83
CA ALA A 139 9.25 8.03 13.06
C ALA A 139 10.64 7.38 13.21
N MET A 140 11.08 7.13 14.45
CA MET A 140 12.36 6.44 14.74
C MET A 140 12.45 5.06 14.07
N PHE A 141 11.34 4.33 13.98
CA PHE A 141 11.32 3.04 13.27
C PHE A 141 11.57 3.21 11.77
N TYR A 142 10.97 4.20 11.13
CA TYR A 142 11.18 4.49 9.71
C TYR A 142 12.61 4.96 9.43
N ASP A 143 13.21 5.75 10.33
CA ASP A 143 14.61 6.16 10.24
C ASP A 143 15.54 4.97 10.37
N ALA A 144 15.36 4.15 11.40
CA ALA A 144 16.14 2.93 11.61
C ALA A 144 16.01 1.98 10.41
N TRP A 145 14.81 1.85 9.84
CA TRP A 145 14.60 1.05 8.64
C TRP A 145 15.31 1.64 7.42
N TYR A 146 15.27 2.96 7.23
CA TYR A 146 15.96 3.63 6.14
C TYR A 146 17.49 3.51 6.26
N ASP A 147 18.04 3.59 7.48
CA ASP A 147 19.47 3.57 7.73
C ASP A 147 20.10 2.21 7.46
N VAL A 148 19.40 1.10 7.76
CA VAL A 148 19.93 -0.25 7.48
C VAL A 148 20.14 -0.52 5.99
N ARG A 149 19.62 0.30 5.07
CA ARG A 149 19.82 0.12 3.62
C ARG A 149 21.30 -0.01 3.24
N THR A 150 22.18 0.69 3.94
CA THR A 150 23.64 0.70 3.68
C THR A 150 24.29 -0.65 3.96
N LEU A 151 23.68 -1.47 4.83
CA LEU A 151 24.11 -2.81 5.17
C LEU A 151 23.59 -3.87 4.18
N PHE A 152 22.61 -3.52 3.34
CA PHE A 152 21.97 -4.44 2.39
C PHE A 152 21.96 -3.86 0.97
N PRO A 153 23.14 -3.57 0.37
CA PRO A 153 23.22 -3.06 -0.99
C PRO A 153 22.54 -4.03 -1.96
N GLY A 154 21.84 -3.48 -2.96
CA GLY A 154 21.14 -4.27 -3.97
C GLY A 154 19.80 -4.87 -3.53
N GLN A 155 19.37 -4.68 -2.27
CA GLN A 155 18.11 -5.24 -1.77
C GLN A 155 17.01 -4.18 -1.65
N LYS A 156 15.78 -4.57 -2.02
CA LYS A 156 14.59 -3.73 -1.86
C LYS A 156 14.12 -3.71 -0.41
N THR A 157 13.39 -2.65 -0.05
CA THR A 157 12.93 -2.39 1.33
C THR A 157 12.15 -3.54 1.93
N GLN A 158 11.26 -4.19 1.18
CA GLN A 158 10.45 -5.31 1.68
C GLN A 158 11.29 -6.54 2.03
N ASP A 159 12.38 -6.80 1.30
CA ASP A 159 13.25 -7.95 1.59
C ASP A 159 14.09 -7.69 2.84
N VAL A 160 14.59 -6.46 3.00
CA VAL A 160 15.29 -6.03 4.22
C VAL A 160 14.33 -6.04 5.41
N PHE A 161 13.11 -5.54 5.23
CA PHE A 161 12.08 -5.57 6.25
C PHE A 161 11.75 -6.99 6.70
N LYS A 162 11.64 -7.93 5.77
CA LYS A 162 11.42 -9.35 6.10
C LYS A 162 12.50 -9.90 7.03
N LYS A 163 13.76 -9.49 6.85
CA LYS A 163 14.91 -9.92 7.67
C LYS A 163 14.95 -9.26 9.04
N LEU A 164 14.64 -7.96 9.09
CA LEU A 164 14.91 -7.13 10.27
C LEU A 164 13.68 -6.70 11.06
N LYS A 165 12.46 -6.98 10.61
CA LYS A 165 11.21 -6.52 11.26
C LYS A 165 11.12 -6.83 12.76
N HIS A 166 11.62 -8.00 13.21
CA HIS A 166 11.69 -8.33 14.63
C HIS A 166 12.61 -7.37 15.38
N GLN A 167 13.85 -7.25 14.93
CA GLN A 167 14.86 -6.37 15.53
C GLN A 167 14.46 -4.89 15.49
N LEU A 168 13.90 -4.42 14.36
CA LEU A 168 13.43 -3.05 14.20
C LEU A 168 12.24 -2.77 15.12
N ALA A 169 11.29 -3.70 15.23
CA ALA A 169 10.14 -3.54 16.10
C ALA A 169 10.54 -3.53 17.58
N GLU A 170 11.39 -4.47 17.99
CA GLU A 170 11.87 -4.59 19.37
C GLU A 170 12.72 -3.39 19.79
N ARG A 171 13.68 -2.97 18.93
CA ARG A 171 14.59 -1.84 19.21
C ARG A 171 13.86 -0.54 19.55
N VAL A 172 12.73 -0.30 18.87
CA VAL A 172 11.99 0.95 18.99
C VAL A 172 10.69 0.78 19.79
N GLY A 173 10.26 -0.47 20.03
CA GLY A 173 9.03 -0.83 20.75
C GLY A 173 7.74 -0.57 19.96
N VAL A 174 7.78 -0.64 18.62
CA VAL A 174 6.56 -0.42 17.79
C VAL A 174 5.70 -1.68 17.73
N THR A 175 4.39 -1.49 17.79
CA THR A 175 3.42 -2.56 17.59
C THR A 175 3.10 -2.70 16.11
N LEU A 176 3.62 -3.77 15.49
CA LEU A 176 3.32 -4.13 14.10
C LEU A 176 2.11 -5.07 14.04
N GLN A 177 1.10 -4.71 13.24
CA GLN A 177 -0.02 -5.56 12.91
C GLN A 177 0.04 -5.94 11.42
N PHE A 178 -0.28 -7.19 11.12
CA PHE A 178 -0.55 -7.67 9.78
C PHE A 178 -2.05 -7.80 9.57
N VAL A 179 -2.56 -7.25 8.47
CA VAL A 179 -3.99 -7.30 8.17
C VAL A 179 -4.31 -8.49 7.26
N ASP A 180 -5.36 -9.23 7.61
CA ASP A 180 -5.75 -10.44 6.90
C ASP A 180 -6.13 -10.16 5.42
N THR A 181 -5.73 -11.06 4.53
CA THR A 181 -6.04 -11.03 3.09
C THR A 181 -7.54 -11.18 2.79
N ALA A 182 -8.37 -11.48 3.80
CA ALA A 182 -9.82 -11.39 3.72
C ALA A 182 -10.30 -9.93 3.58
N TYR A 183 -9.56 -8.99 4.16
CA TYR A 183 -9.85 -7.55 4.13
C TYR A 183 -8.95 -6.82 3.13
N LEU A 184 -7.64 -7.10 3.13
CA LEU A 184 -6.68 -6.53 2.17
C LEU A 184 -6.29 -7.59 1.15
N GLY A 185 -7.16 -7.81 0.15
CA GLY A 185 -6.99 -8.87 -0.82
C GLY A 185 -5.79 -8.67 -1.74
N THR A 186 -5.32 -9.77 -2.32
CA THR A 186 -4.15 -9.75 -3.20
C THR A 186 -4.20 -10.91 -4.20
N PHE A 187 -3.63 -10.71 -5.39
CA PHE A 187 -3.40 -11.80 -6.34
C PHE A 187 -2.33 -12.82 -5.89
N CYS A 188 -1.52 -12.49 -4.88
CA CYS A 188 -0.52 -13.39 -4.30
C CYS A 188 -1.13 -14.51 -3.45
N ASP A 189 -2.26 -14.25 -2.78
CA ASP A 189 -2.91 -15.25 -1.95
C ASP A 189 -3.67 -16.26 -2.82
N ARG A 190 -3.02 -17.39 -3.13
CA ARG A 190 -3.58 -18.43 -4.00
C ARG A 190 -4.90 -19.01 -3.49
N ARG A 191 -5.15 -18.98 -2.17
CA ARG A 191 -6.36 -19.55 -1.56
C ARG A 191 -7.57 -18.62 -1.74
N ARG A 192 -7.34 -17.30 -1.68
CA ARG A 192 -8.43 -16.30 -1.67
C ARG A 192 -8.54 -15.47 -2.96
N ARG A 193 -7.52 -15.45 -3.82
CA ARG A 193 -7.54 -14.68 -5.08
C ARG A 193 -8.64 -15.04 -6.08
N ARG A 194 -9.34 -16.18 -5.91
CA ARG A 194 -10.48 -16.60 -6.75
C ARG A 194 -11.82 -16.56 -6.02
N ARG A 195 -11.83 -16.52 -4.68
CA ARG A 195 -13.02 -16.53 -3.83
C ARG A 195 -13.04 -15.24 -3.02
N ARG A 196 -13.28 -14.13 -3.71
CA ARG A 196 -13.36 -12.79 -3.11
C ARG A 196 -14.68 -12.64 -2.37
N ASP A 197 -14.62 -12.42 -1.06
CA ASP A 197 -15.78 -12.05 -0.27
C ASP A 197 -15.92 -10.52 -0.24
N PHE A 198 -16.70 -9.99 -1.17
CA PHE A 198 -16.95 -8.56 -1.25
C PHE A 198 -17.77 -8.00 -0.08
N ASN A 199 -18.28 -8.82 0.85
CA ASN A 199 -18.86 -8.32 2.10
C ASN A 199 -17.78 -7.80 3.05
N LYS A 200 -16.57 -8.37 3.01
CA LYS A 200 -15.46 -8.04 3.93
C LYS A 200 -14.40 -7.17 3.29
N LEU A 201 -14.16 -7.38 1.99
CA LEU A 201 -13.00 -6.82 1.29
C LEU A 201 -12.97 -5.28 1.36
N CYS A 202 -11.85 -4.72 1.80
CA CYS A 202 -11.58 -3.28 1.80
C CYS A 202 -10.82 -2.87 0.54
N THR A 203 -9.78 -3.61 0.17
CA THR A 203 -8.95 -3.34 -1.01
C THR A 203 -8.50 -4.61 -1.72
N PHE A 204 -7.98 -4.51 -2.96
CA PHE A 204 -7.39 -5.64 -3.68
C PHE A 204 -6.15 -5.23 -4.50
N HIS A 205 -5.03 -5.93 -4.28
CA HIS A 205 -3.71 -5.60 -4.85
C HIS A 205 -3.26 -6.54 -5.99
N ALA A 206 -2.61 -5.96 -7.01
CA ALA A 206 -1.99 -6.67 -8.14
C ALA A 206 -0.45 -6.88 -8.06
N ASN A 207 0.12 -6.87 -6.86
CA ASN A 207 1.52 -7.24 -6.55
C ASN A 207 2.05 -8.53 -7.21
N CYS A 208 1.27 -9.60 -7.38
CA CYS A 208 1.70 -10.86 -8.03
C CYS A 208 1.34 -10.95 -9.52
N ILE A 209 1.02 -9.83 -10.16
CA ILE A 209 0.79 -9.75 -11.60
C ILE A 209 1.95 -8.97 -12.22
N ILE A 210 2.56 -9.51 -13.27
CA ILE A 210 3.69 -8.88 -13.97
C ILE A 210 3.15 -8.08 -15.16
N GLY A 211 3.69 -6.88 -15.37
CA GLY A 211 3.34 -6.01 -16.48
C GLY A 211 2.14 -5.09 -16.20
N LEU A 212 2.22 -3.85 -16.70
CA LEU A 212 1.17 -2.85 -16.53
C LEU A 212 -0.17 -3.27 -17.15
N LYS A 213 -0.18 -3.69 -18.41
CA LYS A 213 -1.42 -4.07 -19.13
C LYS A 213 -2.15 -5.23 -18.43
N PRO A 214 -1.49 -6.36 -18.09
CA PRO A 214 -2.14 -7.43 -17.32
C PRO A 214 -2.65 -7.00 -15.95
N LYS A 215 -1.94 -6.10 -15.24
CA LYS A 215 -2.39 -5.53 -13.96
C LYS A 215 -3.71 -4.77 -14.14
N VAL A 216 -3.75 -3.85 -15.11
CA VAL A 216 -4.93 -3.03 -15.39
C VAL A 216 -6.12 -3.91 -15.78
N GLU A 217 -5.95 -4.86 -16.69
CA GLU A 217 -7.02 -5.78 -17.13
C GLU A 217 -7.58 -6.60 -15.96
N LYS A 218 -6.72 -7.14 -15.09
CA LYS A 218 -7.15 -7.95 -13.95
C LYS A 218 -7.84 -7.12 -12.87
N LEU A 219 -7.31 -5.94 -12.55
CA LEU A 219 -7.94 -5.05 -11.58
C LEU A 219 -9.28 -4.50 -12.09
N ARG A 220 -9.39 -4.21 -13.40
CA ARG A 220 -10.64 -3.82 -14.05
C ARG A 220 -11.72 -4.88 -13.85
N ARG A 221 -11.40 -6.15 -14.10
CA ARG A 221 -12.32 -7.28 -13.85
C ARG A 221 -12.75 -7.36 -12.39
N VAL A 222 -11.83 -7.21 -11.44
CA VAL A 222 -12.16 -7.22 -10.01
C VAL A 222 -13.09 -6.05 -9.66
N LEU A 223 -12.85 -4.85 -10.20
CA LEU A 223 -13.70 -3.70 -9.96
C LEU A 223 -15.10 -3.86 -10.60
N ASP A 224 -15.20 -4.52 -11.75
CA ASP A 224 -16.48 -4.79 -12.39
C ASP A 224 -17.29 -5.87 -11.65
N GLU A 225 -16.60 -6.88 -11.08
CA GLU A 225 -17.23 -7.83 -10.14
C GLU A 225 -17.78 -7.11 -8.90
N TRP A 226 -17.01 -6.18 -8.33
CA TRP A 226 -17.47 -5.34 -7.21
C TRP A 226 -18.72 -4.54 -7.57
N LYS A 227 -18.74 -3.88 -8.74
CA LYS A 227 -19.90 -3.10 -9.20
C LYS A 227 -21.15 -3.97 -9.34
N ARG A 228 -21.01 -5.18 -9.91
CA ARG A 228 -22.12 -6.15 -9.99
C ARG A 228 -22.60 -6.57 -8.61
N PHE A 229 -21.68 -6.91 -7.71
CA PHE A 229 -22.00 -7.26 -6.33
C PHE A 229 -22.76 -6.15 -5.60
N LYS A 230 -22.32 -4.88 -5.76
CA LYS A 230 -22.97 -3.71 -5.16
C LYS A 230 -24.37 -3.48 -5.73
N ALA A 231 -24.56 -3.65 -7.04
CA ALA A 231 -25.86 -3.52 -7.68
C ALA A 231 -26.86 -4.59 -7.20
N SER A 232 -26.40 -5.82 -6.96
CA SER A 232 -27.24 -6.92 -6.46
C SER A 232 -27.55 -6.84 -4.96
N ASN A 233 -26.81 -6.04 -4.18
CA ASN A 233 -26.94 -5.94 -2.71
C ASN A 233 -27.18 -4.51 -2.23
N SER A 234 -27.78 -3.66 -3.07
CA SER A 234 -27.94 -2.22 -2.81
C SER A 234 -28.78 -1.91 -1.56
N THR A 235 -29.64 -2.83 -1.11
CA THR A 235 -30.47 -2.70 0.09
C THR A 235 -29.83 -3.17 1.39
N THR A 236 -28.75 -3.97 1.33
CA THR A 236 -28.14 -4.62 2.52
C THR A 236 -26.75 -4.10 2.88
N LEU A 237 -26.09 -3.35 1.98
CA LEU A 237 -24.77 -2.77 2.23
C LEU A 237 -24.88 -1.51 3.10
N THR A 238 -24.98 -1.73 4.40
CA THR A 238 -24.72 -0.70 5.42
C THR A 238 -23.35 -0.98 6.03
N ASP A 239 -22.54 0.08 6.23
CA ASP A 239 -21.16 -0.04 6.73
C ASP A 239 -21.07 -0.66 8.13
#